data_AF-A0AAV9F2Q1-F1
#
_entry.id   AF-A0AAV9F2Q1-F1
#
_cell.length_a   1.000
_cell.length_b   1.000
_cell.length_c   1.000
_cell.angle_alpha   90.00
_cell.angle_beta   90.00
_cell.angle_gamma   90.00
#
_symmetry.space_group_name_H-M   'P 1'
#
loop_
_entity.id
_entity.type
_entity.pdbx_description
1 polymer ?
#
loop_
_entity_poly.entity_id
_entity_poly.type
_entity_poly.pdbx_seq_one_letter_code
_entity_poly.pdbx_strand_id
1 'polypeptide(L)'
;MGKFLAGFLLPLLLLAAAMLDWSLIPLVNLLAFFVVQYTRPKGGFQRKKRSLLLWSIVLFSILVISAQSIFYIIWIVKGKEQSISDAWWAKLVGFIRIQPWGSTSVVYFFVIQLAIALIAYLEVYENRFGWIPRRDSCWWSMLSSVEQLGSHLRVACCLLLPVVQLVVGISHPSWISLPFFICSCVGLVDWSLTSNFLGLFRWWRLLFLYAGFSILMLYVYQLPINFPGIFLTMAKFIGLYKVYGTSEWGEVISGISLVVFYFMLSSVKYDMDEMDSIMSMHESSLTEQLLPSKSGVRHTNVLLRGSVFRNFSINFFTYGFPVSNCRCIIAQ
;
A
#
# COMPACT_ATOMS: atom_id res chain seq x y z
N MET A 1 -12.66 -13.83 -9.49
CA MET A 1 -12.38 -14.41 -8.14
C MET A 1 -10.92 -14.20 -7.67
N GLY A 2 -9.92 -14.97 -8.11
CA GLY A 2 -8.53 -14.85 -7.63
C GLY A 2 -7.76 -13.53 -7.90
N LYS A 3 -8.33 -12.53 -8.61
CA LYS A 3 -7.65 -11.24 -8.86
C LYS A 3 -7.89 -10.19 -7.76
N PHE A 4 -9.09 -10.15 -7.16
CA PHE A 4 -9.43 -9.15 -6.13
C PHE A 4 -9.03 -9.59 -4.73
N LEU A 5 -9.43 -10.80 -4.31
CA LEU A 5 -9.04 -11.41 -3.03
C LEU A 5 -7.52 -11.38 -2.84
N ALA A 6 -6.80 -11.77 -3.87
CA ALA A 6 -5.36 -11.85 -3.83
C ALA A 6 -4.63 -10.54 -4.13
N GLY A 7 -5.25 -9.66 -4.92
CA GLY A 7 -4.63 -8.42 -5.38
C GLY A 7 -4.91 -7.23 -4.48
N PHE A 8 -5.92 -7.30 -3.62
CA PHE A 8 -6.37 -6.21 -2.78
C PHE A 8 -6.56 -6.64 -1.32
N LEU A 9 -7.32 -7.71 -1.06
CA LEU A 9 -7.63 -8.13 0.32
C LEU A 9 -6.42 -8.74 1.04
N LEU A 10 -5.67 -9.63 0.38
CA LEU A 10 -4.47 -10.24 0.95
C LEU A 10 -3.40 -9.18 1.32
N PRO A 11 -3.04 -8.22 0.43
CA PRO A 11 -2.15 -7.14 0.81
C PRO A 11 -2.68 -6.27 1.96
N LEU A 12 -3.99 -5.98 1.99
CA LEU A 12 -4.59 -5.21 3.06
C LEU A 12 -4.47 -5.92 4.42
N LEU A 13 -4.68 -7.24 4.46
CA LEU A 13 -4.53 -8.02 5.68
C LEU A 13 -3.07 -8.14 6.13
N LEU A 14 -2.13 -8.34 5.20
CA LEU A 14 -0.70 -8.33 5.51
C LEU A 14 -0.26 -6.98 6.08
N LEU A 15 -0.78 -5.87 5.53
CA LEU A 15 -0.53 -4.54 6.04
C LEU A 15 -1.16 -4.33 7.42
N ALA A 16 -2.38 -4.78 7.64
CA ALA A 16 -3.03 -4.72 8.95
C ALA A 16 -2.24 -5.51 10.00
N ALA A 17 -1.76 -6.71 9.65
CA ALA A 17 -0.90 -7.51 10.52
C ALA A 17 0.42 -6.80 10.84
N ALA A 18 1.03 -6.12 9.85
CA ALA A 18 2.25 -5.35 10.01
C ALA A 18 2.08 -4.16 10.96
N MET A 19 0.93 -3.50 10.97
CA MET A 19 0.68 -2.31 11.80
C MET A 19 0.28 -2.63 13.25
N LEU A 20 0.01 -3.90 13.58
CA LEU A 20 -0.44 -4.28 14.92
C LEU A 20 0.65 -4.15 16.00
N ASP A 21 1.90 -4.43 15.65
CA ASP A 21 3.03 -4.37 16.58
C ASP A 21 4.34 -4.09 15.85
N TRP A 22 5.27 -3.44 16.54
CA TRP A 22 6.63 -3.16 16.05
C TRP A 22 7.59 -4.28 16.47
N SER A 23 7.57 -5.40 15.74
CA SER A 23 8.47 -6.54 15.99
C SER A 23 8.93 -7.21 14.69
N LEU A 24 9.77 -8.25 14.80
CA LEU A 24 10.29 -8.97 13.64
C LEU A 24 9.22 -9.78 12.91
N ILE A 25 8.23 -10.37 13.60
CA ILE A 25 7.17 -11.14 12.94
C ILE A 25 6.34 -10.26 11.98
N PRO A 26 5.82 -9.08 12.40
CA PRO A 26 5.08 -8.21 11.50
C PRO A 26 5.98 -7.50 10.48
N LEU A 27 7.30 -7.38 10.72
CA LEU A 27 8.26 -6.95 9.69
C LEU A 27 8.27 -7.92 8.50
N VAL A 28 8.25 -9.23 8.77
CA VAL A 28 8.18 -10.24 7.71
C VAL A 28 6.85 -10.14 6.96
N ASN A 29 5.73 -9.85 7.64
CA ASN A 29 4.45 -9.59 6.99
C ASN A 29 4.49 -8.34 6.10
N LEU A 30 5.18 -7.27 6.53
CA LEU A 30 5.40 -6.07 5.72
C LEU A 30 6.25 -6.36 4.47
N LEU A 31 7.32 -7.15 4.61
CA LEU A 31 8.13 -7.58 3.48
C LEU A 31 7.32 -8.46 2.52
N ALA A 32 6.53 -9.40 3.04
CA ALA A 32 5.61 -10.20 2.24
C ALA A 32 4.60 -9.32 1.49
N PHE A 33 4.07 -8.28 2.14
CA PHE A 33 3.21 -7.27 1.50
C PHE A 33 3.91 -6.60 0.31
N PHE A 34 5.14 -6.12 0.47
CA PHE A 34 5.90 -5.52 -0.64
C PHE A 34 6.15 -6.50 -1.78
N VAL A 35 6.52 -7.74 -1.47
CA VAL A 35 6.79 -8.78 -2.47
C VAL A 35 5.51 -9.14 -3.22
N VAL A 36 4.37 -9.29 -2.54
CA VAL A 36 3.07 -9.57 -3.17
C VAL A 36 2.66 -8.42 -4.10
N GLN A 37 2.80 -7.17 -3.66
CA GLN A 37 2.46 -6.00 -4.46
C GLN A 37 3.38 -5.82 -5.67
N TYR A 38 4.65 -6.20 -5.56
CA TYR A 38 5.60 -6.15 -6.68
C TYR A 38 5.34 -7.27 -7.71
N THR A 39 4.91 -8.45 -7.27
CA THR A 39 4.78 -9.65 -8.10
C THR A 39 3.41 -9.84 -8.76
N ARG A 40 2.56 -8.81 -8.73
CA ARG A 40 1.21 -8.87 -9.31
C ARG A 40 1.30 -9.17 -10.84
N PRO A 41 0.54 -10.15 -11.35
CA PRO A 41 0.92 -10.87 -12.57
C PRO A 41 0.71 -10.05 -13.85
N LYS A 42 1.75 -9.92 -14.69
CA LYS A 42 1.64 -9.51 -16.11
C LYS A 42 1.59 -10.67 -17.10
N GLY A 43 1.77 -11.94 -16.68
CA GLY A 43 1.74 -13.08 -17.60
C GLY A 43 1.97 -14.46 -16.96
N GLY A 44 1.79 -15.54 -17.74
CA GLY A 44 1.70 -16.94 -17.27
C GLY A 44 2.89 -17.46 -16.46
N PHE A 45 4.13 -17.04 -16.74
CA PHE A 45 5.31 -17.47 -15.97
C PHE A 45 5.34 -16.93 -14.53
N GLN A 46 4.75 -15.75 -14.29
CA GLN A 46 4.63 -15.17 -12.95
C GLN A 46 3.62 -15.90 -12.07
N ARG A 47 2.75 -16.73 -12.65
CA ARG A 47 1.75 -17.52 -11.92
C ARG A 47 2.38 -18.60 -11.05
N LYS A 48 3.46 -19.25 -11.51
CA LYS A 48 4.19 -20.26 -10.73
C LYS A 48 4.99 -19.62 -9.59
N LYS A 49 5.66 -18.48 -9.84
CA LYS A 49 6.37 -17.71 -8.81
C LYS A 49 5.41 -17.19 -7.73
N ARG A 50 4.26 -16.66 -8.12
CA ARG A 50 3.21 -16.22 -7.18
C ARG A 50 2.68 -17.37 -6.33
N SER A 51 2.44 -18.54 -6.93
CA SER A 51 2.02 -19.73 -6.19
C SER A 51 3.05 -20.13 -5.13
N LEU A 52 4.35 -20.11 -5.45
CA LEU A 52 5.41 -20.36 -4.48
C LEU A 52 5.41 -19.33 -3.34
N LEU A 53 5.25 -18.05 -3.66
CA LEU A 53 5.18 -16.98 -2.66
C LEU A 53 3.98 -17.15 -1.72
N LEU A 54 2.81 -17.50 -2.24
CA LEU A 54 1.61 -17.76 -1.43
C LEU A 54 1.81 -18.96 -0.51
N TRP A 55 2.43 -20.04 -1.01
CA TRP A 55 2.81 -21.17 -0.16
C TRP A 55 3.78 -20.76 0.95
N SER A 56 4.77 -19.92 0.66
CA SER A 56 5.67 -19.37 1.67
C SER A 56 4.92 -18.56 2.72
N ILE A 57 3.93 -17.74 2.32
CA ILE A 57 3.09 -16.96 3.24
C ILE A 57 2.23 -17.87 4.13
N VAL A 58 1.65 -18.94 3.57
CA VAL A 58 0.87 -19.93 4.34
C VAL A 58 1.76 -20.64 5.36
N LEU A 59 2.92 -21.16 4.93
CA LEU A 59 3.87 -21.84 5.81
C LEU A 59 4.36 -20.92 6.92
N PHE A 60 4.70 -19.66 6.58
CA PHE A 60 5.09 -18.66 7.56
C PHE A 60 3.97 -18.38 8.57
N SER A 61 2.73 -18.24 8.11
CA SER A 61 1.58 -17.98 8.99
C SER A 61 1.33 -19.14 9.96
N ILE A 62 1.42 -20.39 9.48
CA ILE A 62 1.31 -21.59 10.33
C ILE A 62 2.44 -21.64 11.35
N LEU A 63 3.67 -21.34 10.93
CA LEU A 63 4.84 -21.32 11.81
C LEU A 63 4.72 -20.26 12.91
N VAL A 64 4.19 -19.08 12.59
CA VAL A 64 3.97 -18.02 13.59
C VAL A 64 2.88 -18.44 14.58
N ILE A 65 1.75 -18.98 14.10
CA ILE A 65 0.66 -19.45 14.96
C ILE A 65 1.16 -20.56 15.90
N SER A 66 1.94 -21.51 15.38
CA SER A 66 2.49 -22.60 16.20
C SER A 66 3.51 -22.07 17.22
N ALA A 67 4.42 -21.17 16.81
CA ALA A 67 5.40 -20.57 17.70
C ALA A 67 4.75 -19.77 18.84
N GLN A 68 3.72 -18.96 18.53
CA GLN A 68 2.97 -18.22 19.55
C GLN A 68 2.20 -19.15 20.48
N SER A 69 1.59 -20.22 19.95
CA SER A 69 0.87 -21.21 20.77
C SER A 69 1.81 -21.93 21.73
N ILE A 70 2.99 -22.36 21.25
CA ILE A 70 4.03 -23.01 22.07
C ILE A 70 4.53 -22.04 23.14
N PHE A 71 4.81 -20.78 22.80
CA PHE A 71 5.23 -19.78 23.76
C PHE A 71 4.19 -19.58 24.87
N TYR A 72 2.90 -19.51 24.52
CA TYR A 72 1.81 -19.35 25.49
C TYR A 72 1.64 -20.58 26.39
N ILE A 73 1.79 -21.79 25.85
CA ILE A 73 1.77 -23.03 26.65
C ILE A 73 2.95 -23.04 27.65
N ILE A 74 4.15 -22.72 27.18
CA ILE A 74 5.34 -22.62 28.04
C ILE A 74 5.13 -21.57 29.13
N TRP A 75 4.52 -20.43 28.78
CA TRP A 75 4.21 -19.35 29.71
C TRP A 75 3.26 -19.80 30.83
N ILE A 76 2.20 -20.55 30.48
CA ILE A 76 1.25 -21.11 31.47
C ILE A 76 1.93 -22.14 32.37
N VAL A 77 2.71 -23.06 31.78
CA VAL A 77 3.33 -24.18 32.51
C VAL A 77 4.44 -23.71 33.44
N LYS A 78 5.26 -22.74 33.01
CA LYS A 78 6.41 -22.27 33.78
C LYS A 78 6.05 -21.22 34.84
N GLY A 79 4.78 -20.81 34.91
CA GLY A 79 4.19 -20.04 36.01
C GLY A 79 5.02 -18.86 36.53
N LYS A 80 4.81 -17.64 36.01
CA LYS A 80 5.26 -16.35 36.58
C LYS A 80 6.73 -16.20 37.02
N GLU A 81 7.63 -17.16 36.76
CA GLU A 81 9.06 -16.97 36.97
C GLU A 81 9.58 -15.97 35.92
N GLN A 82 9.69 -14.72 36.37
CA GLN A 82 9.94 -13.45 35.64
C GLN A 82 11.11 -13.41 34.63
N SER A 83 11.90 -14.48 34.46
CA SER A 83 13.14 -14.42 33.66
C SER A 83 12.92 -14.50 32.14
N ILE A 84 11.82 -15.08 31.66
CA ILE A 84 11.58 -15.25 30.21
C ILE A 84 10.79 -14.06 29.62
N SER A 85 9.90 -13.41 30.38
CA SER A 85 9.17 -12.23 29.86
C SER A 85 10.03 -11.01 29.68
N ASP A 86 11.03 -10.86 30.54
CA ASP A 86 11.88 -9.66 30.56
C ASP A 86 13.04 -9.77 29.57
N ALA A 87 13.15 -10.91 28.87
CA ALA A 87 14.14 -11.11 27.83
C ALA A 87 13.85 -10.19 26.63
N TRP A 88 14.75 -9.24 26.39
CA TRP A 88 14.72 -8.32 25.24
C TRP A 88 14.48 -9.03 23.90
N TRP A 89 14.97 -10.26 23.73
CA TRP A 89 14.74 -11.08 22.53
C TRP A 89 13.28 -11.48 22.32
N ALA A 90 12.53 -11.79 23.39
CA ALA A 90 11.10 -12.12 23.28
C ALA A 90 10.28 -10.90 22.82
N LYS A 91 10.69 -9.72 23.28
CA LYS A 91 10.16 -8.41 22.87
C LYS A 91 10.49 -8.08 21.41
N LEU A 92 11.72 -8.35 20.97
CA LEU A 92 12.17 -8.12 19.60
C LEU A 92 11.47 -9.02 18.58
N VAL A 93 11.35 -10.32 18.91
CA VAL A 93 10.70 -11.30 18.03
C VAL A 93 9.20 -11.00 17.91
N GLY A 94 8.57 -10.50 18.97
CA GLY A 94 7.14 -10.18 19.00
C GLY A 94 6.28 -11.22 19.72
N PHE A 95 6.89 -12.08 20.55
CA PHE A 95 6.15 -12.98 21.43
C PHE A 95 5.49 -12.23 22.59
N ILE A 96 6.11 -11.12 23.00
CA ILE A 96 5.60 -10.21 24.01
C ILE A 96 5.32 -8.88 23.32
N ARG A 97 4.03 -8.58 23.17
CA ARG A 97 3.56 -7.36 22.52
C ARG A 97 3.80 -6.16 23.41
N ILE A 98 4.31 -5.09 22.80
CA ILE A 98 4.79 -3.90 23.51
C ILE A 98 3.68 -2.84 23.61
N GLN A 99 2.52 -3.09 23.01
CA GLN A 99 1.50 -2.07 22.78
C GLN A 99 0.37 -2.08 23.84
N PRO A 100 -0.25 -0.92 24.15
CA PRO A 100 -0.99 -0.63 25.39
C PRO A 100 -2.45 -1.14 25.41
N TRP A 101 -2.87 -1.92 24.41
CA TRP A 101 -4.28 -2.33 24.24
C TRP A 101 -4.53 -3.76 24.73
N GLY A 102 -4.22 -4.01 26.01
CA GLY A 102 -4.69 -5.16 26.78
C GLY A 102 -4.47 -6.58 26.19
N SER A 103 -5.09 -7.56 26.84
CA SER A 103 -5.07 -8.98 26.45
C SER A 103 -5.79 -9.27 25.12
N THR A 104 -6.62 -8.34 24.64
CA THR A 104 -7.40 -8.46 23.41
C THR A 104 -6.53 -8.42 22.15
N SER A 105 -5.36 -7.77 22.20
CA SER A 105 -4.47 -7.62 21.03
C SER A 105 -3.96 -8.97 20.50
N VAL A 106 -3.74 -9.96 21.36
CA VAL A 106 -3.24 -11.29 20.98
C VAL A 106 -4.27 -12.03 20.12
N VAL A 107 -5.55 -11.98 20.51
CA VAL A 107 -6.64 -12.63 19.77
C VAL A 107 -6.78 -12.03 18.37
N TYR A 108 -6.75 -10.71 18.25
CA TYR A 108 -6.84 -10.05 16.93
C TYR A 108 -5.72 -10.48 16.00
N PHE A 109 -4.50 -10.62 16.50
CA PHE A 109 -3.40 -11.07 15.67
C PHE A 109 -3.55 -12.51 15.19
N PHE A 110 -3.96 -13.43 16.08
CA PHE A 110 -4.28 -14.80 15.67
C PHE A 110 -5.37 -14.82 14.60
N VAL A 111 -6.43 -14.02 14.77
CA VAL A 111 -7.53 -13.92 13.80
C VAL A 111 -7.02 -13.40 12.45
N ILE A 112 -6.22 -12.33 12.44
CA ILE A 112 -5.66 -11.77 11.20
C ILE A 112 -4.71 -12.79 10.53
N GLN A 113 -3.85 -13.45 11.29
CA GLN A 113 -2.90 -14.41 10.73
C GLN A 113 -3.59 -15.68 10.19
N LEU A 114 -4.65 -16.13 10.86
CA LEU A 114 -5.52 -17.18 10.37
C LEU A 114 -6.24 -16.75 9.07
N ALA A 115 -6.75 -15.52 9.02
CA ALA A 115 -7.38 -14.98 7.82
C ALA A 115 -6.40 -14.89 6.64
N ILE A 116 -5.16 -14.44 6.88
CA ILE A 116 -4.08 -14.42 5.87
C ILE A 116 -3.81 -15.84 5.35
N ALA A 117 -3.63 -16.81 6.25
CA ALA A 117 -3.39 -18.20 5.88
C ALA A 117 -4.54 -18.78 5.06
N LEU A 118 -5.78 -18.54 5.48
CA LEU A 118 -6.99 -19.03 4.82
C LEU A 118 -7.14 -18.43 3.42
N ILE A 119 -6.98 -17.11 3.28
CA ILE A 119 -7.10 -16.44 1.97
C ILE A 119 -5.98 -16.86 1.02
N ALA A 120 -4.74 -16.95 1.50
CA ALA A 120 -3.62 -17.42 0.68
C ALA A 120 -3.81 -18.90 0.27
N TYR A 121 -4.33 -19.74 1.17
CA TYR A 121 -4.63 -21.13 0.88
C TYR A 121 -5.76 -21.28 -0.15
N LEU A 122 -6.86 -20.54 0.00
CA LEU A 122 -7.96 -20.52 -0.97
C LEU A 122 -7.47 -20.11 -2.37
N GLU A 123 -6.59 -19.12 -2.46
CA GLU A 123 -6.02 -18.69 -3.73
C GLU A 123 -5.14 -19.77 -4.37
N VAL A 124 -4.28 -20.43 -3.58
CA VAL A 124 -3.47 -21.55 -4.06
C VAL A 124 -4.35 -22.71 -4.54
N TYR A 125 -5.44 -22.98 -3.82
CA TYR A 125 -6.38 -24.04 -4.17
C TYR A 125 -7.14 -23.72 -5.47
N GLU A 126 -7.66 -22.49 -5.62
CA GLU A 126 -8.28 -21.99 -6.85
C GLU A 126 -7.32 -22.09 -8.04
N ASN A 127 -6.04 -21.74 -7.81
CA ASN A 127 -5.01 -21.75 -8.84
C ASN A 127 -4.61 -23.18 -9.30
N ARG A 128 -4.67 -24.17 -8.42
CA ARG A 128 -4.28 -25.57 -8.70
C ARG A 128 -5.42 -26.38 -9.31
N PHE A 129 -6.63 -26.24 -8.78
CA PHE A 129 -7.76 -27.10 -9.18
C PHE A 129 -8.64 -26.51 -10.27
N GLY A 130 -8.40 -25.24 -10.67
CA GLY A 130 -9.11 -24.61 -11.79
C GLY A 130 -10.61 -24.89 -11.73
N TRP A 131 -11.23 -24.60 -10.58
CA TRP A 131 -12.64 -24.94 -10.34
C TRP A 131 -13.47 -24.45 -11.52
N ILE A 132 -13.97 -25.39 -12.32
CA ILE A 132 -14.95 -25.15 -13.37
C ILE A 132 -16.16 -24.57 -12.65
N PRO A 133 -16.51 -23.29 -12.85
CA PRO A 133 -17.49 -22.65 -11.99
C PRO A 133 -18.87 -23.19 -12.35
N ARG A 134 -19.47 -23.96 -11.44
CA ARG A 134 -20.89 -24.33 -11.49
C ARG A 134 -21.70 -23.06 -11.26
N ARG A 135 -22.55 -22.74 -12.24
CA ARG A 135 -23.01 -21.38 -12.59
C ARG A 135 -24.00 -20.71 -11.62
N ASP A 136 -24.42 -21.37 -10.54
CA ASP A 136 -25.70 -21.04 -9.88
C ASP A 136 -25.65 -20.83 -8.36
N SER A 137 -24.55 -20.36 -7.78
CA SER A 137 -24.49 -20.12 -6.32
C SER A 137 -24.52 -18.64 -5.94
N CYS A 138 -25.18 -18.36 -4.80
CA CYS A 138 -25.27 -17.05 -4.12
C CYS A 138 -23.93 -16.29 -4.06
N TRP A 139 -22.83 -17.04 -4.00
CA TRP A 139 -21.46 -16.57 -4.06
C TRP A 139 -21.16 -15.68 -5.28
N TRP A 140 -21.77 -15.91 -6.45
CA TRP A 140 -21.56 -15.06 -7.64
C TRP A 140 -22.13 -13.65 -7.48
N SER A 141 -23.23 -13.48 -6.73
CA SER A 141 -23.82 -12.16 -6.47
C SER A 141 -22.96 -11.30 -5.54
N MET A 142 -22.38 -11.92 -4.50
CA MET A 142 -21.36 -11.26 -3.68
C MET A 142 -20.10 -10.96 -4.51
N LEU A 143 -19.73 -11.85 -5.43
CA LEU A 143 -18.53 -11.72 -6.24
C LEU A 143 -18.60 -10.59 -7.28
N SER A 144 -19.73 -10.44 -7.98
CA SER A 144 -19.93 -9.33 -8.92
C SER A 144 -19.91 -7.98 -8.20
N SER A 145 -20.50 -7.92 -7.00
CA SER A 145 -20.51 -6.74 -6.14
C SER A 145 -19.08 -6.35 -5.72
N VAL A 146 -18.24 -7.33 -5.41
CA VAL A 146 -16.83 -7.13 -5.03
C VAL A 146 -15.97 -6.69 -6.22
N GLU A 147 -16.17 -7.26 -7.41
CA GLU A 147 -15.47 -6.83 -8.62
C GLU A 147 -15.86 -5.41 -9.05
N GLN A 148 -17.14 -5.05 -8.91
CA GLN A 148 -17.63 -3.69 -9.10
C GLN A 148 -17.06 -2.71 -8.06
N LEU A 149 -16.98 -3.09 -6.79
CA LEU A 149 -16.34 -2.28 -5.75
C LEU A 149 -14.86 -2.03 -6.07
N GLY A 150 -14.15 -3.06 -6.57
CA GLY A 150 -12.74 -2.94 -6.95
C GLY A 150 -12.49 -1.96 -8.09
N SER A 151 -13.36 -1.92 -9.10
CA SER A 151 -13.23 -0.96 -10.21
C SER A 151 -13.52 0.47 -9.76
N HIS A 152 -14.53 0.68 -8.93
CA HIS A 152 -14.82 2.00 -8.33
C HIS A 152 -13.70 2.48 -7.40
N LEU A 153 -13.17 1.60 -6.54
CA LEU A 153 -12.04 1.93 -5.67
C LEU A 153 -10.80 2.31 -6.47
N ARG A 154 -10.52 1.62 -7.57
CA ARG A 154 -9.39 1.93 -8.45
C ARG A 154 -9.52 3.32 -9.09
N VAL A 155 -10.71 3.66 -9.60
CA VAL A 155 -10.98 5.01 -10.15
C VAL A 155 -10.85 6.07 -9.06
N ALA A 156 -11.41 5.82 -7.87
CA ALA A 156 -11.27 6.73 -6.73
C ALA A 156 -9.80 6.90 -6.31
N CYS A 157 -9.01 5.81 -6.28
CA CYS A 157 -7.58 5.85 -6.02
C CYS A 157 -6.84 6.73 -7.03
N CYS A 158 -7.14 6.63 -8.33
CA CYS A 158 -6.51 7.48 -9.35
C CYS A 158 -6.76 8.98 -9.08
N LEU A 159 -7.98 9.34 -8.69
CA LEU A 159 -8.37 10.74 -8.42
C LEU A 159 -7.79 11.27 -7.11
N LEU A 160 -7.72 10.42 -6.08
CA LEU A 160 -7.21 10.79 -4.75
C LEU A 160 -5.68 10.79 -4.67
N LEU A 161 -5.00 10.07 -5.55
CA LEU A 161 -3.55 9.88 -5.49
C LEU A 161 -2.74 11.19 -5.42
N PRO A 162 -3.04 12.22 -6.25
CA PRO A 162 -2.33 13.51 -6.18
C PRO A 162 -2.56 14.23 -4.85
N VAL A 163 -3.78 14.13 -4.30
CA VAL A 163 -4.14 14.73 -3.01
C VAL A 163 -3.37 14.05 -1.89
N VAL A 164 -3.36 12.71 -1.88
CA VAL A 164 -2.61 11.94 -0.87
C VAL A 164 -1.11 12.21 -0.99
N GLN A 165 -0.56 12.30 -2.21
CA GLN A 165 0.85 12.64 -2.44
C GLN A 165 1.22 13.99 -1.81
N LEU A 166 0.35 14.99 -1.96
CA LEU A 166 0.55 16.32 -1.38
C LEU A 166 0.44 16.29 0.15
N VAL A 167 -0.52 15.53 0.70
CA VAL A 167 -0.65 15.34 2.17
C VAL A 167 0.60 14.69 2.76
N VAL A 168 1.18 13.68 2.09
CA VAL A 168 2.46 13.07 2.50
C VAL A 168 3.58 14.11 2.54
N GLY A 169 3.63 15.01 1.55
CA GLY A 169 4.63 16.07 1.48
C GLY A 169 4.52 17.14 2.58
N ILE A 170 3.31 17.51 2.98
CA ILE A 170 3.06 18.67 3.86
C ILE A 170 2.91 18.27 5.34
N SER A 171 2.43 17.05 5.62
CA SER A 171 2.09 16.61 6.98
C SER A 171 3.25 16.66 7.98
N HIS A 172 4.45 16.26 7.55
CA HIS A 172 5.67 16.38 8.35
C HIS A 172 6.84 16.76 7.43
N PRO A 173 7.25 18.04 7.37
CA PRO A 173 8.30 18.48 6.46
C PRO A 173 9.66 17.93 6.92
N SER A 174 10.19 16.98 6.14
CA SER A 174 11.45 16.29 6.41
C SER A 174 12.12 15.90 5.09
N TRP A 175 13.35 15.39 5.16
CA TRP A 175 14.03 14.88 3.98
C TRP A 175 13.31 13.67 3.37
N ILE A 176 12.50 12.95 4.16
CA ILE A 176 11.66 11.86 3.67
C ILE A 176 10.45 12.38 2.87
N SER A 177 9.82 13.47 3.30
CA SER A 177 8.62 13.99 2.64
C SER A 177 8.94 14.88 1.43
N LEU A 178 10.14 15.45 1.38
CA LEU A 178 10.58 16.39 0.34
C LEU A 178 10.43 15.84 -1.09
N PRO A 179 10.85 14.61 -1.43
CA PRO A 179 10.66 14.10 -2.79
C PRO A 179 9.19 13.99 -3.22
N PHE A 180 8.29 13.66 -2.28
CA PHE A 180 6.85 13.62 -2.56
C PHE A 180 6.29 15.00 -2.85
N PHE A 181 6.72 16.00 -2.08
CA PHE A 181 6.35 17.41 -2.27
C PHE A 181 6.85 17.95 -3.62
N ILE A 182 8.14 17.79 -3.93
CA ILE A 182 8.72 18.24 -5.20
C ILE A 182 8.02 17.58 -6.39
N CYS A 183 7.81 16.26 -6.34
CA CYS A 183 7.13 15.56 -7.42
C CYS A 183 5.66 15.99 -7.55
N SER A 184 5.00 16.38 -6.46
CA SER A 184 3.64 16.91 -6.50
C SER A 184 3.60 18.25 -7.23
N CYS A 185 4.52 19.16 -6.91
CA CYS A 185 4.65 20.45 -7.58
C CYS A 185 4.99 20.29 -9.07
N VAL A 186 5.99 19.46 -9.40
CA VAL A 186 6.40 19.21 -10.80
C VAL A 186 5.26 18.56 -11.59
N GLY A 187 4.56 17.58 -11.01
CA GLY A 187 3.41 16.93 -11.64
C GLY A 187 2.27 17.90 -11.91
N LEU A 188 2.00 18.83 -10.98
CA LEU A 188 0.97 19.86 -11.13
C LEU A 188 1.32 20.86 -12.23
N VAL A 189 2.59 21.27 -12.33
CA VAL A 189 3.08 22.13 -13.43
C VAL A 189 2.99 21.40 -14.76
N ASP A 190 3.42 20.14 -14.84
CA ASP A 190 3.38 19.35 -16.07
C ASP A 190 1.95 19.15 -16.57
N TRP A 191 1.01 18.90 -15.64
CA TRP A 191 -0.41 18.84 -15.94
C TRP A 191 -0.97 20.18 -16.43
N SER A 192 -0.56 21.30 -15.84
CA SER A 192 -1.00 22.63 -16.28
C SER A 192 -0.57 22.94 -17.71
N LEU A 193 0.61 22.48 -18.13
CA LEU A 193 1.18 22.76 -19.44
C LEU A 193 0.64 21.81 -20.52
N THR A 194 0.50 20.53 -20.20
CA THR A 194 0.11 19.49 -21.18
C THR A 194 -1.38 19.21 -21.21
N SER A 195 -2.14 19.66 -20.20
CA SER A 195 -3.54 19.28 -19.91
C SER A 195 -3.76 17.76 -19.79
N ASN A 196 -2.68 16.97 -19.76
CA ASN A 196 -2.71 15.53 -19.74
C ASN A 196 -2.59 15.02 -18.30
N PHE A 197 -3.60 14.28 -17.83
CA PHE A 197 -3.64 13.72 -16.49
C PHE A 197 -2.43 12.81 -16.17
N LEU A 198 -1.82 12.20 -17.21
CA LEU A 198 -0.61 11.39 -17.06
C LEU A 198 0.59 12.19 -16.54
N GLY A 199 0.65 13.50 -16.84
CA GLY A 199 1.72 14.39 -16.39
C GLY A 199 1.83 14.50 -14.87
N LEU A 200 0.71 14.37 -14.13
CA LEU A 200 0.69 14.34 -12.66
C LEU A 200 1.54 13.20 -12.08
N PHE A 201 1.72 12.13 -12.85
CA PHE A 201 2.32 10.89 -12.37
C PHE A 201 3.62 10.56 -13.10
N ARG A 202 4.24 11.47 -13.84
CA ARG A 202 5.44 11.16 -14.65
C ARG A 202 6.56 10.44 -13.88
N TRP A 203 6.70 10.69 -12.57
CA TRP A 203 7.72 10.10 -11.70
C TRP A 203 7.20 8.95 -10.81
N TRP A 204 6.04 8.36 -11.15
CA TRP A 204 5.34 7.39 -10.30
C TRP A 204 6.18 6.15 -9.95
N ARG A 205 7.02 5.65 -10.87
CA ARG A 205 7.87 4.46 -10.63
C ARG A 205 8.91 4.72 -9.54
N LEU A 206 9.54 5.90 -9.57
CA LEU A 206 10.53 6.32 -8.59
C LEU A 206 9.87 6.58 -7.24
N LEU A 207 8.74 7.29 -7.23
CA LEU A 207 7.94 7.53 -6.03
C LEU A 207 7.47 6.23 -5.37
N PHE A 208 7.09 5.23 -6.17
CA PHE A 208 6.67 3.92 -5.66
C PHE A 208 7.79 3.20 -4.90
N LEU A 209 8.98 3.13 -5.50
CA LEU A 209 10.15 2.51 -4.86
C LEU A 209 10.57 3.30 -3.63
N TYR A 210 10.58 4.62 -3.73
CA TYR A 210 10.92 5.51 -2.63
C TYR A 210 9.95 5.38 -1.46
N ALA A 211 8.64 5.34 -1.71
CA ALA A 211 7.63 5.12 -0.67
C ALA A 211 7.81 3.77 0.04
N GLY A 212 8.07 2.70 -0.71
CA GLY A 212 8.36 1.38 -0.11
C GLY A 212 9.60 1.42 0.79
N PHE A 213 10.67 2.06 0.32
CA PHE A 213 11.89 2.23 1.11
C PHE A 213 11.66 3.08 2.37
N SER A 214 10.93 4.18 2.26
CA SER A 214 10.60 5.06 3.39
C SER A 214 9.74 4.36 4.44
N ILE A 215 8.74 3.56 4.03
CA ILE A 215 7.93 2.74 4.95
C ILE A 215 8.83 1.71 5.66
N LEU A 216 9.71 1.03 4.93
CA LEU A 216 10.63 0.04 5.51
C LEU A 216 11.58 0.69 6.52
N MET A 217 12.17 1.85 6.18
CA MET A 217 13.06 2.59 7.07
C MET A 217 12.35 3.05 8.34
N LEU A 218 11.13 3.60 8.21
CA LEU A 218 10.29 3.97 9.36
C LEU A 218 9.97 2.78 10.24
N TYR A 219 9.63 1.63 9.65
CA TYR A 219 9.35 0.42 10.41
C TYR A 219 10.59 -0.09 11.16
N VAL A 220 11.74 -0.16 10.49
CA VAL A 220 13.00 -0.62 11.11
C VAL A 220 13.40 0.29 12.26
N TYR A 221 13.23 1.61 12.12
CA TYR A 221 13.52 2.57 13.18
C TYR A 221 12.63 2.42 14.42
N GLN A 222 11.44 1.84 14.25
CA GLN A 222 10.49 1.56 15.33
C GLN A 222 10.75 0.23 16.06
N LEU A 223 11.62 -0.63 15.53
CA LEU A 223 12.01 -1.86 16.23
C LEU A 223 12.60 -1.53 17.61
N PRO A 224 12.35 -2.37 18.63
CA PRO A 224 12.85 -2.18 19.99
C PRO A 224 14.34 -2.56 20.08
N ILE A 225 15.19 -1.96 19.24
CA ILE A 225 16.64 -2.17 19.18
C ILE A 225 17.33 -0.90 19.68
N ASN A 226 18.36 -1.08 20.51
CA ASN A 226 19.23 0.02 20.90
C ASN A 226 20.15 0.36 19.73
N PHE A 227 19.78 1.36 18.93
CA PHE A 227 20.60 1.82 17.83
C PHE A 227 21.83 2.59 18.34
N PRO A 228 22.99 2.46 17.66
CA PRO A 228 24.17 3.28 17.97
C PRO A 228 23.86 4.78 17.80
N GLY A 229 24.54 5.64 18.56
CA GLY A 229 24.32 7.08 18.51
C GLY A 229 24.45 7.70 17.12
N ILE A 230 25.38 7.20 16.29
CA ILE A 230 25.57 7.65 14.90
C ILE A 230 24.31 7.43 14.07
N PHE A 231 23.64 6.27 14.21
CA PHE A 231 22.40 5.98 13.50
C PHE A 231 21.25 6.86 13.99
N LEU A 232 21.20 7.17 15.28
CA LEU A 232 20.19 8.07 15.82
C LEU A 232 20.34 9.49 15.27
N THR A 233 21.57 9.99 15.16
CA THR A 233 21.86 11.31 14.58
C THR A 233 21.49 11.35 13.10
N MET A 234 21.85 10.31 12.34
CA MET A 234 21.45 10.20 10.92
C MET A 234 19.94 10.10 10.75
N ALA A 235 19.26 9.32 11.61
CA ALA A 235 17.82 9.19 11.59
C ALA A 235 17.12 10.53 11.85
N LYS A 236 17.61 11.30 12.83
CA LYS A 236 17.12 12.67 13.08
C LYS A 236 17.39 13.60 11.91
N PHE A 237 18.55 13.51 11.27
CA PHE A 237 18.87 14.32 10.10
C PHE A 237 17.93 14.01 8.92
N ILE A 238 17.66 12.74 8.66
CA ILE A 238 16.71 12.29 7.62
C ILE A 238 15.25 12.68 7.98
N GLY A 239 14.95 12.84 9.27
CA GLY A 239 13.62 13.12 9.80
C GLY A 239 12.77 11.87 10.00
N LEU A 240 13.41 10.76 10.41
CA LEU A 240 12.74 9.58 10.93
C LEU A 240 12.22 9.86 12.35
N TYR A 241 10.98 9.48 12.60
CA TYR A 241 10.31 9.68 13.89
C TYR A 241 9.81 8.35 14.46
N LYS A 242 9.53 8.32 15.76
CA LYS A 242 9.01 7.13 16.45
C LYS A 242 7.56 7.37 16.87
N VAL A 243 6.67 6.51 16.39
CA VAL A 243 5.24 6.60 16.71
C VAL A 243 5.01 6.05 18.12
N TYR A 244 4.95 6.94 19.10
CA TYR A 244 4.49 6.65 20.46
C TYR A 244 3.12 7.26 20.71
N GLY A 245 2.42 6.84 21.76
CA GLY A 245 1.11 7.40 22.14
C GLY A 245 1.13 8.91 22.46
N THR A 246 2.32 9.50 22.60
CA THR A 246 2.56 10.94 22.80
C THR A 246 3.07 11.65 21.53
N SER A 247 3.09 10.97 20.38
CA SER A 247 3.58 11.56 19.12
C SER A 247 2.68 12.70 18.65
N GLU A 248 3.29 13.68 18.00
CA GLU A 248 2.53 14.77 17.37
C GLU A 248 1.63 14.20 16.29
N TRP A 249 0.38 14.67 16.22
CA TRP A 249 -0.59 14.19 15.23
C TRP A 249 -0.09 14.27 13.78
N GLY A 250 0.81 15.22 13.47
CA GLY A 250 1.45 15.35 12.16
C GLY A 250 2.29 14.12 11.77
N GLU A 251 3.01 13.52 12.71
CA GLU A 251 3.82 12.31 12.49
C GLU A 251 2.95 11.07 12.21
N VAL A 252 1.83 10.97 12.92
CA VAL A 252 0.87 9.88 12.71
C VAL A 252 0.20 10.02 11.34
N ILE A 253 -0.23 11.24 10.99
CA ILE A 253 -0.85 11.54 9.69
C ILE A 253 0.15 11.30 8.54
N SER A 254 1.42 11.68 8.70
CA SER A 254 2.44 11.43 7.68
C SER A 254 2.69 9.94 7.48
N GLY A 255 2.71 9.15 8.56
CA GLY A 255 2.89 7.70 8.49
C GLY A 255 1.72 7.00 7.80
N ILE A 256 0.49 7.34 8.21
CA ILE A 256 -0.74 6.79 7.61
C ILE A 256 -0.84 7.19 6.14
N SER A 257 -0.60 8.46 5.82
CA SER A 257 -0.69 8.93 4.42
C SER A 257 0.37 8.29 3.53
N LEU A 258 1.58 8.01 4.03
CA LEU A 258 2.64 7.31 3.29
C LEU A 258 2.22 5.87 2.94
N VAL A 259 1.65 5.16 3.91
CA VAL A 259 1.14 3.80 3.73
C VAL A 259 -0.03 3.77 2.75
N VAL A 260 -0.98 4.70 2.90
CA VAL A 260 -2.13 4.86 2.00
C VAL A 260 -1.66 5.19 0.57
N PHE A 261 -0.70 6.11 0.43
CA PHE A 261 -0.12 6.48 -0.85
C PHE A 261 0.48 5.26 -1.56
N TYR A 262 1.31 4.48 -0.86
CA TYR A 262 1.91 3.26 -1.41
C TYR A 262 0.85 2.25 -1.86
N PHE A 263 -0.18 2.04 -1.04
CA PHE A 263 -1.27 1.11 -1.35
C PHE A 263 -2.12 1.55 -2.55
N MET A 264 -2.48 2.83 -2.62
CA MET A 264 -3.21 3.41 -3.75
C MET A 264 -2.39 3.30 -5.04
N LEU A 265 -1.10 3.66 -4.98
CA LEU A 265 -0.20 3.61 -6.13
C LEU A 265 0.02 2.17 -6.62
N SER A 266 0.10 1.20 -5.71
CA SER A 266 0.17 -0.22 -6.07
C SER A 266 -1.09 -0.72 -6.78
N SER A 267 -2.26 -0.19 -6.42
CA SER A 267 -3.55 -0.57 -7.01
C SER A 267 -3.73 -0.05 -8.44
N VAL A 268 -3.17 1.13 -8.71
CA VAL A 268 -3.30 1.91 -9.97
C VAL A 268 -2.12 1.69 -10.91
N LYS A 269 -0.97 1.19 -10.40
CA LYS A 269 0.27 0.94 -11.16
C LYS A 269 0.07 0.28 -12.54
N TYR A 270 -0.82 -0.71 -12.63
CA TYR A 270 -1.06 -1.42 -13.90
C TYR A 270 -1.77 -0.55 -14.92
N ASP A 271 -2.72 0.27 -14.46
CA ASP A 271 -3.48 1.16 -15.34
C ASP A 271 -2.59 2.31 -15.82
N MET A 272 -1.64 2.75 -14.98
CA MET A 272 -0.60 3.72 -15.36
C MET A 272 0.35 3.14 -16.41
N ASP A 273 0.87 1.92 -16.20
CA ASP A 273 1.72 1.24 -17.17
C ASP A 273 0.98 1.00 -18.51
N GLU A 274 -0.31 0.65 -18.47
CA GLU A 274 -1.12 0.47 -19.67
C GLU A 274 -1.35 1.81 -20.39
N MET A 275 -1.67 2.88 -19.65
CA MET A 275 -1.84 4.22 -20.20
C MET A 275 -0.55 4.77 -20.82
N ASP A 276 0.61 4.59 -20.17
CA ASP A 276 1.94 4.93 -20.69
C ASP A 276 2.23 4.17 -22.01
N SER A 277 1.84 2.90 -22.09
CA SER A 277 2.03 2.10 -23.31
C SER A 277 1.12 2.53 -24.47
N ILE A 278 -0.13 2.87 -24.19
CA ILE A 278 -1.08 3.37 -25.20
C ILE A 278 -0.64 4.74 -25.71
N MET A 279 -0.19 5.62 -24.81
CA MET A 279 0.29 6.96 -25.19
C MET A 279 1.54 6.88 -26.07
N SER A 280 2.52 6.05 -25.69
CA SER A 280 3.74 5.88 -26.50
C SER A 280 3.48 5.23 -27.86
N MET A 281 2.50 4.31 -27.96
CA MET A 281 2.02 3.80 -29.25
C MET A 281 1.28 4.85 -30.09
N HIS A 282 0.57 5.79 -29.46
CA HIS A 282 -0.10 6.86 -30.19
C HIS A 282 0.89 7.87 -30.77
N GLU A 283 1.94 8.23 -30.03
CA GLU A 283 3.02 9.10 -30.54
C GLU A 283 3.80 8.42 -31.68
N SER A 284 4.12 7.13 -31.57
CA SER A 284 4.79 6.39 -32.65
C SER A 284 3.92 6.20 -33.89
N SER A 285 2.59 6.05 -33.71
CA SER A 285 1.65 5.95 -34.83
C SER A 285 1.29 7.31 -35.42
N LEU A 286 1.40 8.42 -34.69
CA LEU A 286 1.29 9.78 -35.25
C LEU A 286 2.44 10.09 -36.22
N THR A 287 3.63 9.52 -36.00
CA THR A 287 4.72 9.54 -36.99
C THR A 287 4.46 8.62 -38.20
N GLU A 288 3.56 7.64 -38.10
CA GLU A 288 3.14 6.76 -39.21
C GLU A 288 1.81 7.19 -39.88
N GLN A 289 1.00 8.05 -39.25
CA GLN A 289 -0.34 8.47 -39.68
C GLN A 289 -0.36 9.70 -40.60
N LEU A 290 0.65 9.83 -41.46
CA LEU A 290 0.50 10.56 -42.73
C LEU A 290 -0.30 9.75 -43.78
N LEU A 291 -0.84 8.58 -43.43
CA LEU A 291 -1.80 7.83 -44.26
C LEU A 291 -3.03 7.39 -43.43
N PRO A 292 -4.26 7.62 -43.93
CA PRO A 292 -5.46 7.36 -43.15
C PRO A 292 -5.84 5.88 -43.26
N SER A 293 -5.91 5.18 -42.13
CA SER A 293 -6.68 3.94 -42.08
C SER A 293 -7.57 3.88 -40.85
N LYS A 294 -8.85 3.67 -41.15
CA LYS A 294 -9.98 3.48 -40.24
C LYS A 294 -9.83 2.13 -39.53
N SER A 295 -9.90 2.10 -38.21
CA SER A 295 -10.33 0.89 -37.49
C SER A 295 -11.01 1.26 -36.17
N GLY A 296 -12.34 1.15 -36.18
CA GLY A 296 -13.15 1.26 -34.99
C GLY A 296 -13.03 -0.01 -34.15
N VAL A 297 -12.61 0.14 -32.90
CA VAL A 297 -12.94 -0.78 -31.81
C VAL A 297 -13.45 0.07 -30.67
N ARG A 298 -14.78 0.14 -30.54
CA ARG A 298 -15.48 0.63 -29.36
C ARG A 298 -15.13 -0.31 -28.20
N HIS A 299 -15.02 0.25 -26.98
CA HIS A 299 -14.83 -0.41 -25.68
C HIS A 299 -13.42 -0.41 -25.08
N THR A 300 -12.82 0.75 -24.82
CA THR A 300 -11.87 0.87 -23.70
C THR A 300 -11.71 2.33 -23.28
N ASN A 301 -11.65 2.55 -21.96
CA ASN A 301 -11.33 3.81 -21.27
C ASN A 301 -12.47 4.83 -21.10
N VAL A 302 -13.36 4.51 -20.15
CA VAL A 302 -14.15 5.51 -19.39
C VAL A 302 -13.23 6.59 -18.76
N LEU A 303 -11.97 6.25 -18.46
CA LEU A 303 -10.93 7.14 -17.95
C LEU A 303 -10.47 8.20 -18.96
N LEU A 304 -10.46 7.91 -20.27
CA LEU A 304 -10.02 8.84 -21.32
C LEU A 304 -11.14 9.79 -21.80
N ARG A 305 -12.40 9.51 -21.45
CA ARG A 305 -13.58 10.20 -22.03
C ARG A 305 -14.47 10.91 -21.01
N GLY A 306 -13.97 11.16 -19.80
CA GLY A 306 -14.75 11.80 -18.76
C GLY A 306 -14.83 13.32 -18.95
N SER A 307 -15.99 13.83 -19.35
CA SER A 307 -16.40 15.23 -19.15
C SER A 307 -16.18 15.72 -17.71
N VAL A 308 -16.12 14.78 -16.76
CA VAL A 308 -15.76 14.98 -15.35
C VAL A 308 -14.34 15.52 -15.18
N PHE A 309 -13.33 15.01 -15.91
CA PHE A 309 -11.96 15.53 -15.83
C PHE A 309 -11.83 16.92 -16.43
N ARG A 310 -12.57 17.20 -17.52
CA ARG A 310 -12.64 18.54 -18.11
C ARG A 310 -13.32 19.53 -17.15
N ASN A 311 -14.39 19.11 -16.47
CA ASN A 311 -15.02 19.93 -15.44
C ASN A 311 -14.14 20.08 -14.19
N PHE A 312 -13.35 19.08 -13.81
CA PHE A 312 -12.44 19.16 -12.67
C PHE A 312 -11.24 20.07 -12.98
N SER A 313 -10.65 20.00 -14.18
CA SER A 313 -9.56 20.90 -14.57
C SER A 313 -10.05 22.35 -14.70
N ILE A 314 -11.23 22.55 -15.30
CA ILE A 314 -11.85 23.88 -15.40
C ILE A 314 -12.14 24.37 -13.98
N ASN A 315 -12.83 23.62 -13.11
CA ASN A 315 -13.12 24.09 -11.75
C ASN A 315 -11.85 24.27 -10.89
N PHE A 316 -10.80 23.47 -11.08
CA PHE A 316 -9.54 23.65 -10.35
C PHE A 316 -8.78 24.91 -10.79
N PHE A 317 -8.79 25.27 -12.08
CA PHE A 317 -8.21 26.54 -12.54
C PHE A 317 -9.12 27.75 -12.28
N THR A 318 -10.44 27.56 -12.28
CA THR A 318 -11.41 28.65 -12.08
C THR A 318 -11.65 28.95 -10.60
N TYR A 319 -11.44 27.97 -9.70
CA TYR A 319 -11.69 28.11 -8.26
C TYR A 319 -10.53 27.68 -7.34
N GLY A 320 -9.45 27.07 -7.86
CA GLY A 320 -8.43 26.37 -7.08
C GLY A 320 -7.16 27.17 -6.78
N PHE A 321 -7.33 28.28 -6.07
CA PHE A 321 -6.48 28.60 -4.93
C PHE A 321 -7.43 29.06 -3.82
N PRO A 322 -7.55 28.38 -2.67
CA PRO A 322 -8.20 29.00 -1.52
C PRO A 322 -7.26 30.09 -1.02
N VAL A 323 -7.39 31.29 -1.58
CA VAL A 323 -6.88 32.55 -1.01
C VAL A 323 -7.46 32.80 0.39
N SER A 324 -8.37 31.94 0.87
CA SER A 324 -8.95 31.99 2.21
C SER A 324 -8.01 31.63 3.37
N ASN A 325 -6.81 31.06 3.13
CA ASN A 325 -5.83 30.86 4.22
C ASN A 325 -4.71 31.93 4.29
N CYS A 326 -4.66 32.90 3.36
CA CYS A 326 -3.74 34.04 3.45
C CYS A 326 -4.36 35.31 4.07
N ARG A 327 -5.63 35.27 4.53
CA ARG A 327 -6.26 36.41 5.23
C ARG A 327 -6.21 36.36 6.77
N CYS A 328 -5.62 35.32 7.37
CA CYS A 328 -5.44 35.26 8.83
C CYS A 328 -4.03 35.60 9.33
N ILE A 329 -3.12 36.10 8.48
CA ILE A 329 -1.75 36.51 8.88
C ILE A 329 -1.45 38.00 8.60
N ILE A 330 -2.43 38.81 8.16
CA ILE A 330 -2.28 40.28 8.00
C ILE A 330 -3.37 41.03 8.78
N ALA A 331 -3.68 40.55 9.97
CA ALA A 331 -4.45 41.29 10.96
C ALA A 331 -3.91 40.98 12.37
N GLN A 332 -2.67 41.41 12.61
CA GLN A 332 -2.16 41.80 13.92
C GLN A 332 -1.27 43.02 13.74
#